data_AF-A0A7C1V3X0-F1
#
_entry.id   AF-A0A7C1V3X0-F1
#
_cell.length_a   1.000
_cell.length_b   1.000
_cell.length_c   1.000
_cell.angle_alpha   90.00
_cell.angle_beta   90.00
_cell.angle_gamma   90.00
#
_symmetry.space_group_name_H-M   'P 1'
#
loop_
_entity.id
_entity.type
_entity.pdbx_description
1 polymer ?
#
loop_
_entity_poly.entity_id
_entity_poly.type
_entity_poly.pdbx_seq_one_letter_code
_entity_poly.pdbx_strand_id
1 'polypeptide(L)'
;MKYTPDKESIKKHQVPDWFHDAKLGIFIHWGLYSVPAFAFAKLDLGESQKKGIEEHFKNNPYAEWYLNSLMIEGTPTQKYHKENYGENFKYEDFASIFNKEILKWDPDKMVELFKKAGARYVVLGTKHHDGFTLWPSKYPNPNREKYNASRDIVGELTDTVKKNGLKMGFYYSGALDWSWNPKPITDGKSFQTNGPTMIEYTKYVNNHWYELIDDYDPIILWNDIGYPPNTNIYEIFAYFYNKHPDGVINDRWIQIQKSDFKHPKVRHRDFSTPEYRIMPEITAYKWESTRGVGHSFGYNKMETEEDYLSPKELIVMFIDIVSKNGNLLLNVGPMADGTIPELQQKALLGLGEWLEINGESIYGTRPWERAEGKTSDAIDLRFTQKSEILYIHLLDKPQQSKLTILSITLAEAKKIQVLGYKGNLTWKQDGENVEISLPKEISNSDSAACVLKII
;
A
#
# COMPACT_ATOMS: atom_id res chain seq x y z
N MET A 1 -28.53 1.25 6.34
CA MET A 1 -28.96 2.23 5.30
C MET A 1 -28.85 1.55 3.95
N LYS A 2 -29.79 1.77 3.01
CA LYS A 2 -29.67 1.22 1.65
C LYS A 2 -29.13 2.32 0.74
N TYR A 3 -28.05 2.03 0.01
CA TYR A 3 -27.44 2.94 -0.94
C TYR A 3 -28.08 2.78 -2.32
N THR A 4 -28.45 3.89 -2.95
CA THR A 4 -28.87 3.96 -4.36
C THR A 4 -27.69 4.37 -5.26
N PRO A 5 -27.69 4.02 -6.56
CA PRO A 5 -26.57 4.23 -7.47
C PRO A 5 -26.46 5.69 -7.95
N ASP A 6 -26.44 6.62 -7.00
CA ASP A 6 -26.29 8.05 -7.25
C ASP A 6 -25.34 8.69 -6.23
N LYS A 7 -24.76 9.83 -6.63
CA LYS A 7 -23.75 10.55 -5.87
C LYS A 7 -24.20 10.94 -4.46
N GLU A 8 -25.43 11.40 -4.30
CA GLU A 8 -25.92 11.95 -3.04
C GLU A 8 -26.24 10.84 -2.03
N SER A 9 -26.65 9.66 -2.50
CA SER A 9 -26.74 8.48 -1.65
C SER A 9 -25.35 7.97 -1.25
N ILE A 10 -24.42 7.83 -2.19
CA ILE A 10 -23.12 7.21 -1.94
C ILE A 10 -22.24 8.04 -1.00
N LYS A 11 -22.26 9.37 -1.13
CA LYS A 11 -21.52 10.28 -0.23
C LYS A 11 -21.91 10.19 1.24
N LYS A 12 -23.02 9.54 1.59
CA LYS A 12 -23.45 9.34 2.98
C LYS A 12 -22.64 8.24 3.66
N HIS A 13 -21.95 7.39 2.89
CA HIS A 13 -21.04 6.39 3.44
C HIS A 13 -19.93 7.09 4.24
N GLN A 14 -19.64 6.56 5.42
CA GLN A 14 -18.57 7.06 6.29
C GLN A 14 -17.48 6.00 6.37
N VAL A 15 -16.23 6.46 6.42
CA VAL A 15 -15.10 5.56 6.65
C VAL A 15 -15.31 4.85 8.00
N PRO A 16 -15.33 3.51 8.03
CA PRO A 16 -15.60 2.76 9.24
C PRO A 16 -14.41 2.81 10.19
N ASP A 17 -14.68 2.76 11.49
CA ASP A 17 -13.66 2.85 12.56
C ASP A 17 -12.55 1.83 12.39
N TRP A 18 -12.87 0.61 11.92
CA TRP A 18 -11.85 -0.41 11.72
C TRP A 18 -10.73 0.05 10.78
N PHE A 19 -11.05 0.83 9.74
CA PHE A 19 -10.06 1.31 8.78
C PHE A 19 -9.24 2.46 9.39
N HIS A 20 -9.87 3.30 10.22
CA HIS A 20 -9.14 4.29 11.02
C HIS A 20 -8.19 3.64 12.02
N ASP A 21 -8.59 2.53 12.62
CA ASP A 21 -7.87 1.86 13.71
C ASP A 21 -6.78 0.91 13.22
N ALA A 22 -6.94 0.37 12.00
CA ALA A 22 -6.07 -0.63 11.41
C ALA A 22 -4.63 -0.17 11.21
N LYS A 23 -4.42 1.06 10.71
CA LYS A 23 -3.13 1.72 10.40
C LYS A 23 -2.24 1.03 9.37
N LEU A 24 -2.06 -0.28 9.44
CA LEU A 24 -1.13 -1.05 8.61
C LEU A 24 -1.85 -2.13 7.81
N GLY A 25 -1.67 -2.07 6.50
CA GLY A 25 -2.04 -3.13 5.57
C GLY A 25 -0.84 -3.62 4.77
N ILE A 26 -0.95 -4.83 4.23
CA ILE A 26 0.00 -5.38 3.26
C ILE A 26 -0.61 -5.39 1.87
N PHE A 27 0.09 -4.80 0.91
CA PHE A 27 -0.23 -4.90 -0.51
C PHE A 27 0.58 -6.02 -1.15
N ILE A 28 0.02 -6.71 -2.14
CA ILE A 28 0.71 -7.78 -2.85
C ILE A 28 0.62 -7.54 -4.36
N HIS A 29 1.74 -7.24 -5.00
CA HIS A 29 1.88 -7.27 -6.45
C HIS A 29 2.58 -8.56 -6.89
N TRP A 30 1.78 -9.51 -7.36
CA TRP A 30 2.22 -10.83 -7.79
C TRP A 30 1.52 -11.21 -9.10
N GLY A 31 2.24 -11.77 -10.05
CA GLY A 31 1.68 -12.12 -11.35
C GLY A 31 2.76 -12.59 -12.33
N LEU A 32 2.44 -12.57 -13.62
CA LEU A 32 3.37 -13.05 -14.65
C LEU A 32 4.71 -12.32 -14.63
N TYR A 33 4.68 -11.03 -14.34
CA TYR A 33 5.86 -10.17 -14.19
C TYR A 33 6.81 -10.59 -13.05
N SER A 34 6.34 -11.37 -12.08
CA SER A 34 7.18 -11.97 -11.04
C SER A 34 8.07 -13.10 -11.55
N VAL A 35 7.82 -13.63 -12.76
CA VAL A 35 8.66 -14.66 -13.40
C VAL A 35 9.96 -14.05 -13.96
N PRO A 36 9.92 -13.01 -14.82
CA PRO A 36 11.15 -12.35 -15.25
C PRO A 36 11.81 -11.55 -14.13
N ALA A 37 11.00 -11.00 -13.20
CA ALA A 37 11.43 -10.31 -12.00
C ALA A 37 12.48 -9.22 -12.27
N PHE A 38 12.24 -8.37 -13.26
CA PHE A 38 13.23 -7.42 -13.76
C PHE A 38 12.63 -6.06 -14.06
N ALA A 39 13.27 -5.03 -13.53
CA ALA A 39 13.10 -3.64 -13.93
C ALA A 39 14.43 -2.89 -13.78
N PHE A 40 14.48 -1.66 -14.31
CA PHE A 40 15.64 -0.81 -14.16
C PHE A 40 15.70 -0.22 -12.74
N ALA A 41 16.49 -0.83 -11.84
CA ALA A 41 16.43 -0.59 -10.40
C ALA A 41 17.15 0.68 -9.89
N LYS A 42 17.76 1.51 -10.75
CA LYS A 42 18.67 2.58 -10.27
C LYS A 42 18.01 3.83 -9.67
N LEU A 43 16.70 4.01 -9.83
CA LEU A 43 15.99 5.22 -9.43
C LEU A 43 14.67 4.85 -8.75
N ASP A 44 14.31 5.56 -7.68
CA ASP A 44 12.95 5.47 -7.13
C ASP A 44 11.92 6.14 -8.07
N LEU A 45 10.63 5.97 -7.81
CA LEU A 45 9.55 6.56 -8.63
C LEU A 45 9.73 8.09 -8.79
N GLY A 46 10.00 8.80 -7.70
CA GLY A 46 10.09 10.25 -7.69
C GLY A 46 11.32 10.75 -8.45
N GLU A 47 12.46 10.08 -8.33
CA GLU A 47 13.67 10.35 -9.08
C GLU A 47 13.51 10.03 -10.57
N SER A 48 12.89 8.90 -10.89
CA SER A 48 12.59 8.47 -12.25
C SER A 48 11.67 9.48 -12.95
N GLN A 49 10.59 9.92 -12.29
CA GLN A 49 9.68 10.94 -12.83
C GLN A 49 10.35 12.30 -13.06
N LYS A 50 11.33 12.69 -12.24
CA LYS A 50 12.10 13.93 -12.42
C LYS A 50 12.98 13.92 -13.67
N LYS A 51 13.29 12.74 -14.23
CA LYS A 51 14.04 12.63 -15.51
C LYS A 51 13.18 12.95 -16.74
N GLY A 52 11.88 13.09 -16.56
CA GLY A 52 10.91 13.28 -17.64
C GLY A 52 10.13 12.01 -17.93
N ILE A 53 8.87 12.17 -18.36
CA ILE A 53 7.92 11.08 -18.50
C ILE A 53 8.36 10.00 -19.51
N GLU A 54 9.04 10.41 -20.58
CA GLU A 54 9.57 9.49 -21.59
C GLU A 54 10.72 8.64 -21.03
N GLU A 55 11.64 9.28 -20.33
CA GLU A 55 12.78 8.61 -19.70
C GLU A 55 12.31 7.67 -18.58
N HIS A 56 11.28 8.07 -17.83
CA HIS A 56 10.63 7.23 -16.83
C HIS A 56 10.11 5.92 -17.44
N PHE A 57 9.32 5.97 -18.52
CA PHE A 57 8.78 4.75 -19.13
C PHE A 57 9.86 3.89 -19.82
N LYS A 58 10.91 4.53 -20.34
CA LYS A 58 12.05 3.82 -20.94
C LYS A 58 12.88 3.06 -19.89
N ASN A 59 13.04 3.65 -18.71
CA ASN A 59 13.83 3.13 -17.59
C ASN A 59 12.95 2.90 -16.35
N ASN A 60 11.81 2.24 -16.56
CA ASN A 60 10.79 2.08 -15.53
C ASN A 60 11.34 1.22 -14.37
N PRO A 61 11.29 1.71 -13.11
CA PRO A 61 11.73 0.94 -11.95
C PRO A 61 10.73 -0.13 -11.51
N TYR A 62 9.52 -0.15 -12.08
CA TYR A 62 8.45 -1.06 -11.71
C TYR A 62 8.50 -2.36 -12.51
N ALA A 63 8.80 -3.47 -11.83
CA ALA A 63 8.87 -4.79 -12.45
C ALA A 63 7.50 -5.27 -12.95
N GLU A 64 6.40 -4.86 -12.32
CA GLU A 64 5.04 -5.15 -12.77
C GLU A 64 4.65 -4.44 -14.08
N TRP A 65 5.49 -3.49 -14.54
CA TRP A 65 5.38 -2.85 -15.85
C TRP A 65 6.19 -3.54 -16.96
N TYR A 66 6.73 -4.74 -16.69
CA TYR A 66 7.58 -5.49 -17.63
C TYR A 66 7.00 -5.56 -19.05
N LEU A 67 5.72 -5.92 -19.21
CA LEU A 67 5.09 -6.01 -20.54
C LEU A 67 5.09 -4.67 -21.27
N ASN A 68 4.79 -3.55 -20.58
CA ASN A 68 4.89 -2.23 -21.19
C ASN A 68 6.31 -1.92 -21.66
N SER A 69 7.30 -2.11 -20.79
CA SER A 69 8.70 -1.82 -21.11
C SER A 69 9.24 -2.74 -22.21
N LEU A 70 8.79 -3.99 -22.29
CA LEU A 70 9.13 -4.93 -23.36
C LEU A 70 8.64 -4.46 -24.74
N MET A 71 7.49 -3.81 -24.80
CA MET A 71 6.91 -3.27 -26.04
C MET A 71 7.60 -1.99 -26.53
N ILE A 72 8.46 -1.36 -25.73
CA ILE A 72 9.19 -0.14 -26.09
C ILE A 72 10.57 -0.52 -26.63
N GLU A 73 10.88 -0.04 -27.84
CA GLU A 73 12.15 -0.32 -28.50
C GLU A 73 13.36 0.26 -27.72
N GLY A 74 14.39 -0.56 -27.55
CA GLY A 74 15.66 -0.15 -26.96
C GLY A 74 15.64 0.04 -25.44
N THR A 75 14.61 -0.45 -24.74
CA THR A 75 14.61 -0.46 -23.26
C THR A 75 15.58 -1.49 -22.68
N PRO A 76 16.05 -1.29 -21.43
CA PRO A 76 16.77 -2.32 -20.70
C PRO A 76 15.96 -3.63 -20.59
N THR A 77 14.64 -3.53 -20.45
CA THR A 77 13.73 -4.69 -20.38
C THR A 77 13.71 -5.48 -21.67
N GLN A 78 13.61 -4.83 -22.83
CA GLN A 78 13.63 -5.52 -24.12
C GLN A 78 14.97 -6.23 -24.36
N LYS A 79 16.10 -5.56 -24.03
CA LYS A 79 17.43 -6.18 -24.10
C LYS A 79 17.55 -7.38 -23.17
N TYR A 80 17.15 -7.21 -21.90
CA TYR A 80 17.13 -8.28 -20.90
C TYR A 80 16.29 -9.47 -21.37
N HIS A 81 15.10 -9.21 -21.93
CA HIS A 81 14.21 -10.24 -22.44
C HIS A 81 14.85 -11.06 -23.56
N LYS A 82 15.44 -10.37 -24.55
CA LYS A 82 16.14 -11.02 -25.66
C LYS A 82 17.31 -11.88 -25.19
N GLU A 83 18.08 -11.41 -24.21
CA GLU A 83 19.25 -12.13 -23.69
C GLU A 83 18.89 -13.36 -22.85
N ASN A 84 17.76 -13.33 -22.13
CA ASN A 84 17.40 -14.38 -21.16
C ASN A 84 16.35 -15.38 -21.68
N TYR A 85 15.48 -14.95 -22.60
CA TYR A 85 14.35 -15.75 -23.11
C TYR A 85 14.36 -15.90 -24.63
N GLY A 86 15.03 -15.00 -25.35
CA GLY A 86 15.09 -14.97 -26.81
C GLY A 86 13.97 -14.13 -27.44
N GLU A 87 14.16 -13.73 -28.70
CA GLU A 87 13.25 -12.81 -29.42
C GLU A 87 11.85 -13.38 -29.69
N ASN A 88 11.73 -14.71 -29.74
CA ASN A 88 10.47 -15.39 -30.05
C ASN A 88 9.66 -15.75 -28.80
N PHE A 89 10.21 -15.54 -27.60
CA PHE A 89 9.49 -15.75 -26.35
C PHE A 89 8.53 -14.59 -26.15
N LYS A 90 7.24 -14.89 -26.00
CA LYS A 90 6.20 -13.88 -25.80
C LYS A 90 5.97 -13.69 -24.31
N TYR A 91 5.48 -12.52 -23.90
CA TYR A 91 5.16 -12.27 -22.49
C TYR A 91 4.13 -13.27 -21.95
N GLU A 92 3.17 -13.68 -22.77
CA GLU A 92 2.15 -14.67 -22.42
C GLU A 92 2.74 -16.06 -22.13
N ASP A 93 3.92 -16.38 -22.65
CA ASP A 93 4.59 -17.66 -22.38
C ASP A 93 5.02 -17.78 -20.90
N PHE A 94 5.14 -16.64 -20.18
CA PHE A 94 5.33 -16.65 -18.73
C PHE A 94 4.16 -17.26 -17.96
N ALA A 95 2.95 -17.31 -18.52
CA ALA A 95 1.79 -17.90 -17.86
C ALA A 95 1.99 -19.39 -17.54
N SER A 96 2.63 -20.15 -18.44
CA SER A 96 2.93 -21.57 -18.20
C SER A 96 3.95 -21.74 -17.06
N ILE A 97 4.96 -20.87 -17.01
CA ILE A 97 5.98 -20.90 -15.96
C ILE A 97 5.36 -20.49 -14.62
N PHE A 98 4.63 -19.39 -14.58
CA PHE A 98 3.92 -18.92 -13.39
C PHE A 98 3.00 -20.01 -12.83
N ASN A 99 2.15 -20.59 -13.67
CA ASN A 99 1.22 -21.65 -13.27
C ASN A 99 1.89 -22.91 -12.74
N LYS A 100 3.15 -23.19 -13.15
CA LYS A 100 3.96 -24.26 -12.57
C LYS A 100 4.54 -23.86 -11.20
N GLU A 101 5.03 -22.64 -11.08
CA GLU A 101 5.68 -22.14 -9.87
C GLU A 101 4.69 -21.92 -8.72
N ILE A 102 3.48 -21.43 -8.99
CA ILE A 102 2.44 -21.20 -7.96
C ILE A 102 1.95 -22.48 -7.26
N LEU A 103 2.30 -23.67 -7.79
CA LEU A 103 2.05 -24.95 -7.09
C LEU A 103 2.89 -25.09 -5.82
N LYS A 104 3.99 -24.33 -5.68
CA LYS A 104 4.83 -24.28 -4.49
C LYS A 104 4.35 -23.28 -3.44
N TRP A 105 3.42 -22.40 -3.81
CA TRP A 105 2.96 -21.31 -2.95
C TRP A 105 2.20 -21.84 -1.72
N ASP A 106 2.53 -21.28 -0.57
CA ASP A 106 1.95 -21.58 0.73
C ASP A 106 1.31 -20.31 1.31
N PRO A 107 -0.03 -20.19 1.27
CA PRO A 107 -0.71 -19.01 1.79
C PRO A 107 -0.58 -18.86 3.31
N ASP A 108 -0.45 -19.96 4.06
CA ASP A 108 -0.33 -19.90 5.53
C ASP A 108 0.99 -19.24 5.93
N LYS A 109 2.11 -19.59 5.29
CA LYS A 109 3.42 -18.93 5.53
C LYS A 109 3.39 -17.45 5.21
N MET A 110 2.77 -17.10 4.08
CA MET A 110 2.63 -15.71 3.65
C MET A 110 1.83 -14.89 4.67
N VAL A 111 0.68 -15.41 5.13
CA VAL A 111 -0.16 -14.72 6.11
C VAL A 111 0.47 -14.71 7.50
N GLU A 112 1.21 -15.75 7.90
CA GLU A 112 1.98 -15.74 9.14
C GLU A 112 2.98 -14.58 9.19
N LEU A 113 3.71 -14.34 8.09
CA LEU A 113 4.62 -13.20 7.98
C LEU A 113 3.87 -11.87 8.14
N PHE A 114 2.71 -11.70 7.48
CA PHE A 114 1.92 -10.46 7.58
C PHE A 114 1.41 -10.20 9.01
N LYS A 115 1.03 -11.25 9.74
CA LYS A 115 0.65 -11.13 11.15
C LYS A 115 1.84 -10.75 12.02
N LYS A 116 3.01 -11.37 11.80
CA LYS A 116 4.24 -11.02 12.51
C LYS A 116 4.64 -9.57 12.24
N ALA A 117 4.44 -9.07 11.02
CA ALA A 117 4.65 -7.67 10.68
C ALA A 117 3.65 -6.71 11.36
N GLY A 118 2.59 -7.23 11.99
CA GLY A 118 1.57 -6.46 12.69
C GLY A 118 0.39 -6.02 11.84
N ALA A 119 0.31 -6.43 10.56
CA ALA A 119 -0.74 -5.99 9.65
C ALA A 119 -2.17 -6.27 10.19
N ARG A 120 -3.13 -5.48 9.73
CA ARG A 120 -4.56 -5.62 10.06
C ARG A 120 -5.43 -5.93 8.85
N TYR A 121 -4.91 -5.68 7.65
CA TYR A 121 -5.57 -6.03 6.40
C TYR A 121 -4.54 -6.36 5.31
N VAL A 122 -5.00 -7.05 4.29
CA VAL A 122 -4.23 -7.44 3.11
C VAL A 122 -4.99 -6.97 1.87
N VAL A 123 -4.29 -6.42 0.88
CA VAL A 123 -4.83 -6.08 -0.44
C VAL A 123 -4.06 -6.86 -1.49
N LEU A 124 -4.74 -7.74 -2.24
CA LEU A 124 -4.11 -8.53 -3.31
C LEU A 124 -4.35 -7.87 -4.67
N GLY A 125 -3.30 -7.74 -5.48
CA GLY A 125 -3.40 -7.46 -6.91
C GLY A 125 -4.09 -8.59 -7.66
N THR A 126 -5.42 -8.54 -7.78
CA THR A 126 -6.19 -9.64 -8.41
C THR A 126 -5.99 -9.68 -9.93
N LYS A 127 -5.88 -8.50 -10.57
CA LYS A 127 -5.54 -8.30 -11.98
C LYS A 127 -4.75 -7.00 -12.11
N HIS A 128 -3.53 -7.05 -12.64
CA HIS A 128 -2.72 -5.87 -12.95
C HIS A 128 -2.93 -5.41 -14.41
N HIS A 129 -2.13 -4.44 -14.87
CA HIS A 129 -2.22 -3.85 -16.21
C HIS A 129 -1.98 -4.86 -17.33
N ASP A 130 -1.29 -5.98 -17.08
CA ASP A 130 -1.08 -7.02 -18.10
C ASP A 130 -2.35 -7.82 -18.43
N GLY A 131 -3.40 -7.69 -17.61
CA GLY A 131 -4.71 -8.33 -17.82
C GLY A 131 -4.80 -9.77 -17.33
N PHE A 132 -3.73 -10.32 -16.71
CA PHE A 132 -3.75 -11.68 -16.18
C PHE A 132 -4.50 -11.72 -14.85
N THR A 133 -5.48 -12.61 -14.72
CA THR A 133 -6.27 -12.75 -13.49
C THR A 133 -5.66 -13.81 -12.57
N LEU A 134 -5.60 -13.53 -11.27
CA LEU A 134 -5.11 -14.48 -10.25
C LEU A 134 -6.19 -15.43 -9.74
N TRP A 135 -7.36 -15.46 -10.37
CA TRP A 135 -8.44 -16.40 -10.09
C TRP A 135 -9.02 -16.93 -11.40
N PRO A 136 -9.65 -18.10 -11.41
CA PRO A 136 -10.30 -18.65 -12.59
C PRO A 136 -11.65 -17.96 -12.86
N SER A 137 -11.61 -16.70 -13.33
CA SER A 137 -12.78 -15.87 -13.63
C SER A 137 -13.78 -16.58 -14.55
N LYS A 138 -15.09 -16.47 -14.23
CA LYS A 138 -16.22 -16.87 -15.09
C LYS A 138 -16.32 -16.02 -16.36
N TYR A 139 -15.63 -14.88 -16.37
CA TYR A 139 -15.55 -13.95 -17.48
C TYR A 139 -14.14 -13.99 -18.08
N PRO A 140 -13.85 -14.95 -18.97
CA PRO A 140 -12.51 -15.10 -19.51
C PRO A 140 -12.11 -13.89 -20.36
N ASN A 141 -10.80 -13.66 -20.44
CA ASN A 141 -10.23 -12.66 -21.33
C ASN A 141 -10.57 -13.00 -22.80
N PRO A 142 -11.23 -12.11 -23.56
CA PRO A 142 -11.61 -12.41 -24.94
C PRO A 142 -10.47 -12.30 -25.95
N ASN A 143 -9.36 -11.66 -25.57
CA ASN A 143 -8.21 -11.39 -26.46
C ASN A 143 -7.04 -12.36 -26.22
N ARG A 144 -7.04 -13.10 -25.11
CA ARG A 144 -6.00 -14.08 -24.76
C ARG A 144 -6.64 -15.35 -24.18
N GLU A 145 -6.40 -16.48 -24.83
CA GLU A 145 -6.94 -17.78 -24.39
C GLU A 145 -6.31 -18.23 -23.07
N LYS A 146 -7.13 -18.72 -22.13
CA LYS A 146 -6.71 -19.26 -20.81
C LYS A 146 -5.76 -18.31 -20.04
N TYR A 147 -6.06 -17.01 -20.09
CA TYR A 147 -5.21 -15.97 -19.53
C TYR A 147 -5.53 -15.68 -18.05
N ASN A 148 -5.40 -16.73 -17.23
CA ASN A 148 -5.64 -16.70 -15.79
C ASN A 148 -4.74 -17.71 -15.06
N ALA A 149 -4.60 -17.52 -13.75
CA ALA A 149 -3.89 -18.47 -12.89
C ALA A 149 -4.62 -19.82 -12.88
N SER A 150 -3.86 -20.92 -12.88
CA SER A 150 -4.39 -22.28 -12.80
C SER A 150 -4.88 -22.67 -11.39
N ARG A 151 -4.44 -21.91 -10.38
CA ARG A 151 -4.82 -22.04 -8.97
C ARG A 151 -5.59 -20.77 -8.57
N ASP A 152 -6.64 -20.93 -7.75
CA ASP A 152 -7.43 -19.80 -7.27
C ASP A 152 -6.71 -19.09 -6.12
N ILE A 153 -5.75 -18.23 -6.48
CA ILE A 153 -4.94 -17.48 -5.52
C ILE A 153 -5.83 -16.50 -4.73
N VAL A 154 -6.82 -15.88 -5.38
CA VAL A 154 -7.72 -14.92 -4.73
C VAL A 154 -8.52 -15.62 -3.64
N GLY A 155 -9.13 -16.77 -3.94
CA GLY A 155 -9.89 -17.56 -2.97
C GLY A 155 -9.03 -18.08 -1.82
N GLU A 156 -7.96 -18.80 -2.12
CA GLU A 156 -7.12 -19.43 -1.10
C GLU A 156 -6.46 -18.40 -0.16
N LEU A 157 -6.01 -17.26 -0.69
CA LEU A 157 -5.47 -16.19 0.14
C LEU A 157 -6.57 -15.54 0.99
N THR A 158 -7.75 -15.28 0.41
CA THR A 158 -8.87 -14.68 1.13
C THR A 158 -9.28 -15.51 2.34
N ASP A 159 -9.45 -16.82 2.14
CA ASP A 159 -9.79 -17.76 3.22
C ASP A 159 -8.72 -17.75 4.32
N THR A 160 -7.44 -17.78 3.92
CA THR A 160 -6.32 -17.80 4.86
C THR A 160 -6.20 -16.50 5.65
N VAL A 161 -6.38 -15.35 5.00
CA VAL A 161 -6.38 -14.01 5.62
C VAL A 161 -7.52 -13.89 6.62
N LYS A 162 -8.76 -14.25 6.24
CA LYS A 162 -9.94 -14.18 7.11
C LYS A 162 -9.84 -15.15 8.29
N LYS A 163 -9.39 -16.39 8.06
CA LYS A 163 -9.13 -17.39 9.12
C LYS A 163 -8.15 -16.88 10.18
N ASN A 164 -7.22 -16.01 9.77
CA ASN A 164 -6.22 -15.42 10.64
C ASN A 164 -6.63 -14.08 11.29
N GLY A 165 -7.88 -13.66 11.12
CA GLY A 165 -8.43 -12.45 11.75
C GLY A 165 -8.01 -11.14 11.07
N LEU A 166 -7.41 -11.23 9.88
CA LEU A 166 -7.09 -10.08 9.05
C LEU A 166 -8.25 -9.76 8.11
N LYS A 167 -8.34 -8.51 7.67
CA LYS A 167 -9.31 -8.07 6.67
C LYS A 167 -8.74 -8.24 5.26
N MET A 168 -9.57 -8.66 4.31
CA MET A 168 -9.14 -8.87 2.92
C MET A 168 -9.71 -7.80 1.98
N GLY A 169 -8.86 -7.24 1.14
CA GLY A 169 -9.17 -6.26 0.12
C GLY A 169 -8.63 -6.68 -1.23
N PHE A 170 -9.16 -6.10 -2.31
CA PHE A 170 -8.70 -6.39 -3.66
C PHE A 170 -8.28 -5.15 -4.40
N TYR A 171 -7.10 -5.25 -4.99
CA TYR A 171 -6.67 -4.38 -6.05
C TYR A 171 -7.12 -4.89 -7.40
N TYR A 172 -7.49 -3.97 -8.29
CA TYR A 172 -7.79 -4.26 -9.68
C TYR A 172 -7.39 -3.10 -10.59
N SER A 173 -6.70 -3.41 -11.70
CA SER A 173 -6.44 -2.42 -12.74
C SER A 173 -7.69 -2.20 -13.61
N GLY A 174 -8.44 -1.15 -13.29
CA GLY A 174 -9.69 -0.82 -13.96
C GLY A 174 -9.49 -0.17 -15.33
N ALA A 175 -8.63 0.84 -15.41
CA ALA A 175 -8.43 1.61 -16.65
C ALA A 175 -7.44 1.00 -17.62
N LEU A 176 -6.43 0.25 -17.17
CA LEU A 176 -5.40 -0.32 -18.04
C LEU A 176 -5.56 -1.84 -18.16
N ASP A 177 -5.46 -2.32 -19.39
CA ASP A 177 -5.41 -3.74 -19.69
C ASP A 177 -4.72 -3.93 -21.06
N TRP A 178 -3.44 -4.30 -21.05
CA TRP A 178 -2.61 -4.43 -22.24
C TRP A 178 -3.03 -5.60 -23.14
N SER A 179 -3.88 -6.51 -22.65
CA SER A 179 -4.51 -7.52 -23.51
C SER A 179 -5.63 -6.94 -24.39
N TRP A 180 -6.21 -5.79 -24.01
CA TRP A 180 -7.23 -5.08 -24.77
C TRP A 180 -6.67 -3.91 -25.59
N ASN A 181 -5.57 -3.29 -25.13
CA ASN A 181 -4.83 -2.31 -25.91
C ASN A 181 -3.31 -2.60 -25.86
N PRO A 182 -2.75 -3.29 -26.86
CA PRO A 182 -1.34 -3.72 -26.87
C PRO A 182 -0.38 -2.61 -27.34
N LYS A 183 -0.72 -1.34 -27.09
CA LYS A 183 0.17 -0.21 -27.38
C LYS A 183 0.94 0.13 -26.11
N PRO A 184 2.27 0.34 -26.17
CA PRO A 184 3.00 0.79 -25.00
C PRO A 184 2.60 2.22 -24.61
N ILE A 185 2.77 2.49 -23.33
CA ILE A 185 2.79 3.82 -22.74
C ILE A 185 4.23 4.28 -22.73
N THR A 186 4.50 5.37 -23.45
CA THR A 186 5.84 5.95 -23.63
C THR A 186 5.93 7.38 -23.14
N ASP A 187 4.80 8.05 -22.89
CA ASP A 187 4.72 9.46 -22.55
C ASP A 187 3.39 9.79 -21.84
N GLY A 188 3.18 11.06 -21.47
CA GLY A 188 1.94 11.49 -20.81
C GLY A 188 0.68 11.35 -21.68
N LYS A 189 0.80 11.47 -23.00
CA LYS A 189 -0.35 11.40 -23.92
C LYS A 189 -0.81 9.96 -24.09
N SER A 190 0.12 9.04 -24.33
CA SER A 190 -0.12 7.60 -24.38
C SER A 190 -0.66 7.12 -23.03
N PHE A 191 -0.10 7.54 -21.89
CA PHE A 191 -0.62 7.20 -20.56
C PHE A 191 -2.10 7.57 -20.39
N GLN A 192 -2.50 8.76 -20.82
CA GLN A 192 -3.89 9.23 -20.74
C GLN A 192 -4.85 8.55 -21.72
N THR A 193 -4.35 7.98 -22.82
CA THR A 193 -5.16 7.44 -23.91
C THR A 193 -5.08 5.93 -24.06
N ASN A 194 -4.25 5.26 -23.24
CA ASN A 194 -4.02 3.82 -23.36
C ASN A 194 -5.18 2.98 -22.83
N GLY A 195 -6.00 3.52 -21.92
CA GLY A 195 -7.12 2.77 -21.36
C GLY A 195 -8.15 2.35 -22.41
N PRO A 196 -8.60 1.08 -22.45
CA PRO A 196 -9.64 0.67 -23.38
C PRO A 196 -10.97 1.38 -23.06
N THR A 197 -11.63 1.91 -24.10
CA THR A 197 -12.85 2.72 -23.96
C THR A 197 -14.11 2.05 -24.48
N MET A 198 -14.00 0.83 -25.03
CA MET A 198 -15.14 0.11 -25.61
C MET A 198 -16.11 -0.42 -24.53
N ILE A 199 -17.37 -0.57 -24.89
CA ILE A 199 -18.44 -1.01 -23.98
C ILE A 199 -18.18 -2.44 -23.49
N GLU A 200 -17.61 -3.28 -24.34
CA GLU A 200 -17.24 -4.67 -24.04
C GLU A 200 -16.22 -4.74 -22.91
N TYR A 201 -15.18 -3.89 -22.95
CA TYR A 201 -14.21 -3.80 -21.86
C TYR A 201 -14.85 -3.30 -20.56
N THR A 202 -15.76 -2.31 -20.66
CA THR A 202 -16.49 -1.80 -19.50
C THR A 202 -17.33 -2.90 -18.84
N LYS A 203 -18.03 -3.71 -19.64
CA LYS A 203 -18.79 -4.87 -19.16
C LYS A 203 -17.86 -5.93 -18.53
N TYR A 204 -16.73 -6.23 -19.16
CA TYR A 204 -15.72 -7.16 -18.64
C TYR A 204 -15.21 -6.74 -17.25
N VAL A 205 -14.80 -5.48 -17.09
CA VAL A 205 -14.31 -4.94 -15.80
C VAL A 205 -15.42 -4.92 -14.74
N ASN A 206 -16.65 -4.48 -15.09
CA ASN A 206 -17.78 -4.51 -14.16
C ASN A 206 -18.08 -5.93 -13.70
N ASN A 207 -18.11 -6.90 -14.62
CA ASN A 207 -18.37 -8.30 -14.31
C ASN A 207 -17.31 -8.89 -13.38
N HIS A 208 -16.03 -8.54 -13.56
CA HIS A 208 -14.97 -8.95 -12.63
C HIS A 208 -15.20 -8.36 -11.24
N TRP A 209 -15.57 -7.08 -11.12
CA TRP A 209 -15.84 -6.51 -9.80
C TRP A 209 -17.05 -7.16 -9.12
N TYR A 210 -18.14 -7.40 -9.84
CA TYR A 210 -19.30 -8.11 -9.29
C TYR A 210 -18.92 -9.54 -8.86
N GLU A 211 -18.17 -10.26 -9.68
CA GLU A 211 -17.66 -11.59 -9.34
C GLU A 211 -16.77 -11.56 -8.09
N LEU A 212 -15.81 -10.62 -8.02
CA LEU A 212 -14.92 -10.48 -6.88
C LEU A 212 -15.69 -10.18 -5.59
N ILE A 213 -16.71 -9.30 -5.66
CA ILE A 213 -17.60 -8.99 -4.54
C ILE A 213 -18.47 -10.20 -4.16
N ASP A 214 -18.91 -10.97 -5.16
CA ASP A 214 -19.83 -12.08 -4.95
C ASP A 214 -19.21 -13.35 -4.41
N ASP A 215 -18.10 -13.75 -4.99
CA ASP A 215 -17.48 -15.03 -4.71
C ASP A 215 -16.46 -14.95 -3.57
N TYR A 216 -15.85 -13.77 -3.33
CA TYR A 216 -14.72 -13.65 -2.40
C TYR A 216 -14.92 -12.62 -1.26
N ASP A 217 -15.96 -11.78 -1.31
CA ASP A 217 -16.37 -10.93 -0.18
C ASP A 217 -15.22 -10.04 0.39
N PRO A 218 -14.64 -9.13 -0.42
CA PRO A 218 -13.62 -8.19 0.04
C PRO A 218 -14.25 -7.06 0.88
N ILE A 219 -13.45 -6.45 1.76
CA ILE A 219 -13.82 -5.25 2.53
C ILE A 219 -13.15 -3.97 2.01
N ILE A 220 -12.28 -4.08 1.00
CA ILE A 220 -11.65 -2.92 0.33
C ILE A 220 -11.73 -3.13 -1.19
N LEU A 221 -12.26 -2.14 -1.91
CA LEU A 221 -12.12 -2.04 -3.36
C LEU A 221 -11.05 -1.00 -3.70
N TRP A 222 -9.87 -1.49 -4.09
CA TRP A 222 -8.70 -0.68 -4.42
C TRP A 222 -8.51 -0.65 -5.94
N ASN A 223 -9.22 0.24 -6.64
CA ASN A 223 -9.03 0.38 -8.09
C ASN A 223 -7.74 1.14 -8.40
N ASP A 224 -7.24 1.08 -9.64
CA ASP A 224 -6.05 1.81 -10.03
C ASP A 224 -6.13 2.49 -11.40
N ILE A 225 -5.35 3.56 -11.54
CA ILE A 225 -5.23 4.51 -12.67
C ILE A 225 -6.53 5.27 -12.97
N GLY A 226 -7.65 4.58 -13.04
CA GLY A 226 -8.96 5.11 -13.39
C GLY A 226 -9.94 3.98 -13.65
N TYR A 227 -11.11 4.34 -14.17
CA TYR A 227 -12.18 3.39 -14.48
C TYR A 227 -12.74 3.66 -15.89
N PRO A 228 -13.17 2.62 -16.66
CA PRO A 228 -13.64 2.81 -18.02
C PRO A 228 -14.86 3.76 -18.13
N PRO A 229 -14.98 4.58 -19.20
CA PRO A 229 -15.87 5.75 -19.24
C PRO A 229 -17.37 5.49 -19.54
N ASN A 230 -17.81 4.24 -19.78
CA ASN A 230 -19.17 3.92 -20.25
C ASN A 230 -20.01 3.16 -19.22
N THR A 231 -19.94 3.56 -17.94
CA THR A 231 -20.67 2.94 -16.84
C THR A 231 -20.97 3.94 -15.75
N ASN A 232 -22.03 3.71 -15.00
CA ASN A 232 -22.29 4.44 -13.77
C ASN A 232 -21.52 3.77 -12.63
N ILE A 233 -20.36 4.32 -12.25
CA ILE A 233 -19.55 3.76 -11.15
C ILE A 233 -20.31 3.68 -9.81
N TYR A 234 -21.34 4.50 -9.62
CA TYR A 234 -22.16 4.44 -8.41
C TYR A 234 -22.98 3.15 -8.31
N GLU A 235 -23.17 2.40 -9.40
CA GLU A 235 -23.81 1.07 -9.36
C GLU A 235 -22.96 0.08 -8.58
N ILE A 236 -21.65 -0.01 -8.88
CA ILE A 236 -20.73 -0.88 -8.16
C ILE A 236 -20.58 -0.42 -6.71
N PHE A 237 -20.52 0.89 -6.47
CA PHE A 237 -20.41 1.42 -5.10
C PHE A 237 -21.66 1.10 -4.27
N ALA A 238 -22.85 1.32 -4.83
CA ALA A 238 -24.10 0.97 -4.15
C ALA A 238 -24.19 -0.53 -3.91
N TYR A 239 -23.81 -1.35 -4.89
CA TYR A 239 -23.78 -2.80 -4.77
C TYR A 239 -22.88 -3.24 -3.62
N PHE A 240 -21.65 -2.74 -3.62
CA PHE A 240 -20.64 -3.01 -2.61
C PHE A 240 -21.08 -2.59 -1.21
N TYR A 241 -21.48 -1.32 -1.01
CA TYR A 241 -21.86 -0.84 0.33
C TYR A 241 -23.17 -1.45 0.86
N ASN A 242 -24.08 -1.88 -0.02
CA ASN A 242 -25.29 -2.59 0.41
C ASN A 242 -24.96 -4.00 0.91
N LYS A 243 -23.89 -4.61 0.42
CA LYS A 243 -23.41 -5.94 0.84
C LYS A 243 -22.43 -5.85 2.01
N HIS A 244 -21.57 -4.83 1.99
CA HIS A 244 -20.52 -4.54 2.96
C HIS A 244 -20.62 -3.09 3.42
N PRO A 245 -21.50 -2.76 4.37
CA PRO A 245 -21.64 -1.40 4.90
C PRO A 245 -20.37 -0.86 5.57
N ASP A 246 -19.45 -1.76 5.97
CA ASP A 246 -18.13 -1.42 6.52
C ASP A 246 -17.02 -1.54 5.47
N GLY A 247 -17.36 -1.64 4.19
CA GLY A 247 -16.40 -1.68 3.09
C GLY A 247 -15.80 -0.30 2.83
N VAL A 248 -14.59 -0.22 2.27
CA VAL A 248 -13.98 1.05 1.85
C VAL A 248 -13.51 1.05 0.40
N ILE A 249 -13.59 2.21 -0.24
CA ILE A 249 -13.24 2.44 -1.65
C ILE A 249 -12.18 3.55 -1.74
N ASN A 250 -11.09 3.30 -2.47
CA ASN A 250 -10.02 4.28 -2.67
C ASN A 250 -10.42 5.42 -3.64
N ASP A 251 -9.48 6.30 -4.00
CA ASP A 251 -9.74 7.49 -4.83
C ASP A 251 -9.37 7.39 -6.30
N ARG A 252 -9.06 6.18 -6.79
CA ARG A 252 -8.57 5.96 -8.15
C ARG A 252 -9.66 5.56 -9.15
N TRP A 253 -10.92 5.91 -8.90
CA TRP A 253 -12.08 5.57 -9.74
C TRP A 253 -12.43 6.65 -10.77
N ILE A 254 -11.40 7.33 -11.29
CA ILE A 254 -11.57 8.44 -12.23
C ILE A 254 -11.98 7.90 -13.59
N GLN A 255 -13.15 8.31 -14.08
CA GLN A 255 -13.57 8.08 -15.47
C GLN A 255 -13.15 9.26 -16.33
N ILE A 256 -12.08 9.10 -17.11
CA ILE A 256 -11.62 10.16 -18.01
C ILE A 256 -12.51 10.16 -19.27
N GLN A 257 -13.43 11.11 -19.37
CA GLN A 257 -14.15 11.42 -20.61
C GLN A 257 -13.38 12.47 -21.43
N LYS A 258 -13.61 12.53 -22.75
CA LYS A 258 -12.91 13.47 -23.65
C LYS A 258 -13.01 14.95 -23.24
N SER A 259 -14.03 15.33 -22.47
CA SER A 259 -14.23 16.70 -21.95
C SER A 259 -13.53 16.97 -20.61
N ASP A 260 -13.09 15.95 -19.88
CA ASP A 260 -12.62 16.04 -18.49
C ASP A 260 -11.09 16.10 -18.37
N PHE A 261 -10.35 16.07 -19.48
CA PHE A 261 -8.88 16.02 -19.49
C PHE A 261 -8.19 17.15 -18.71
N LYS A 262 -8.83 18.31 -18.55
CA LYS A 262 -8.24 19.43 -17.79
C LYS A 262 -8.43 19.28 -16.28
N HIS A 263 -9.48 18.58 -15.82
CA HIS A 263 -9.82 18.42 -14.41
C HIS A 263 -10.54 17.08 -14.15
N PRO A 264 -9.82 15.94 -14.13
CA PRO A 264 -10.42 14.65 -13.78
C PRO A 264 -11.06 14.73 -12.39
N LYS A 265 -12.36 14.42 -12.29
CA LYS A 265 -13.10 14.51 -11.03
C LYS A 265 -13.20 13.15 -10.36
N VAL A 266 -12.60 13.02 -9.18
CA VAL A 266 -12.92 11.93 -8.24
C VAL A 266 -14.38 12.11 -7.82
N ARG A 267 -15.21 11.14 -8.17
CA ARG A 267 -16.68 11.20 -8.01
C ARG A 267 -17.15 10.78 -6.61
N HIS A 268 -16.42 9.85 -5.98
CA HIS A 268 -16.55 9.40 -4.59
C HIS A 268 -15.23 8.73 -4.16
N ARG A 269 -14.92 8.75 -2.87
CA ARG A 269 -13.83 8.02 -2.21
C ARG A 269 -14.09 7.97 -0.71
N ASP A 270 -13.64 6.90 -0.06
CA ASP A 270 -13.55 6.83 1.40
C ASP A 270 -12.19 7.34 1.89
N PHE A 271 -11.13 7.11 1.13
CA PHE A 271 -9.78 7.54 1.45
C PHE A 271 -8.96 7.91 0.21
N SER A 272 -7.94 8.76 0.41
CA SER A 272 -7.01 9.15 -0.66
C SER A 272 -5.74 8.30 -0.67
N THR A 273 -5.10 8.10 -1.82
CA THR A 273 -3.95 7.15 -1.96
C THR A 273 -2.66 7.80 -2.50
N PRO A 274 -1.97 8.66 -1.73
CA PRO A 274 -0.66 9.17 -2.13
C PRO A 274 0.37 8.04 -2.25
N GLU A 275 0.92 7.88 -3.45
CA GLU A 275 1.92 6.86 -3.77
C GLU A 275 3.34 7.39 -3.51
N TYR A 276 4.17 6.64 -2.78
CA TYR A 276 5.51 7.03 -2.32
C TYR A 276 5.56 8.41 -1.63
N ARG A 277 4.44 8.84 -1.02
CA ARG A 277 4.30 10.18 -0.42
C ARG A 277 3.56 10.13 0.90
N ILE A 278 3.94 11.07 1.77
CA ILE A 278 3.31 11.36 3.05
C ILE A 278 2.71 12.76 2.94
N MET A 279 1.52 12.97 3.52
CA MET A 279 0.96 14.31 3.65
C MET A 279 1.89 15.19 4.50
N PRO A 280 2.02 16.50 4.19
CA PRO A 280 2.90 17.38 4.97
C PRO A 280 2.32 17.69 6.37
N GLU A 281 1.00 17.66 6.51
CA GLU A 281 0.28 18.08 7.72
C GLU A 281 -0.83 17.07 8.08
N ILE A 282 -1.44 17.24 9.25
CA ILE A 282 -2.64 16.49 9.63
C ILE A 282 -3.75 16.82 8.64
N THR A 283 -4.38 15.78 8.09
CA THR A 283 -5.56 15.93 7.24
C THR A 283 -6.82 15.44 7.93
N ALA A 284 -7.92 16.18 7.78
CA ALA A 284 -9.22 15.76 8.33
C ALA A 284 -9.78 14.52 7.62
N TYR A 285 -9.50 14.39 6.31
CA TYR A 285 -9.93 13.24 5.51
C TYR A 285 -8.97 12.07 5.67
N LYS A 286 -9.49 10.85 5.61
CA LYS A 286 -8.67 9.64 5.66
C LYS A 286 -7.82 9.51 4.38
N TRP A 287 -6.59 9.04 4.56
CA TRP A 287 -5.69 8.72 3.47
C TRP A 287 -4.83 7.49 3.81
N GLU A 288 -4.25 6.88 2.78
CA GLU A 288 -3.43 5.69 2.87
C GLU A 288 -2.21 5.86 1.95
N SER A 289 -1.02 5.95 2.53
CA SER A 289 0.22 5.91 1.76
C SER A 289 0.42 4.51 1.22
N THR A 290 0.83 4.39 -0.03
CA THR A 290 1.22 3.11 -0.63
C THR A 290 2.61 3.20 -1.27
N ARG A 291 3.42 2.17 -1.07
CA ARG A 291 4.74 1.98 -1.70
C ARG A 291 5.23 0.55 -1.54
N GLY A 292 6.18 0.13 -2.38
CA GLY A 292 7.00 -1.06 -2.14
C GLY A 292 7.88 -0.93 -0.90
N VAL A 293 8.32 -2.06 -0.34
CA VAL A 293 9.48 -2.06 0.57
C VAL A 293 10.70 -1.50 -0.17
N GLY A 294 10.86 -1.86 -1.45
CA GLY A 294 11.84 -1.29 -2.37
C GLY A 294 11.29 -0.15 -3.25
N HIS A 295 11.90 0.00 -4.42
CA HIS A 295 11.49 0.94 -5.47
C HIS A 295 10.36 0.39 -6.35
N SER A 296 10.26 -0.93 -6.52
CA SER A 296 9.22 -1.61 -7.31
C SER A 296 8.06 -2.13 -6.44
N PHE A 297 6.88 -2.33 -7.06
CA PHE A 297 5.81 -3.11 -6.42
C PHE A 297 5.96 -4.61 -6.70
N GLY A 298 6.11 -5.00 -7.97
CA GLY A 298 6.44 -6.38 -8.34
C GLY A 298 7.86 -6.75 -7.91
N TYR A 299 8.13 -8.05 -7.70
CA TYR A 299 9.47 -8.51 -7.36
C TYR A 299 10.50 -8.09 -8.43
N ASN A 300 11.54 -7.35 -8.02
CA ASN A 300 12.65 -6.98 -8.88
C ASN A 300 13.96 -7.56 -8.32
N LYS A 301 14.52 -8.55 -9.01
CA LYS A 301 15.79 -9.19 -8.58
C LYS A 301 17.02 -8.29 -8.76
N MET A 302 16.85 -7.14 -9.42
CA MET A 302 17.91 -6.15 -9.60
C MET A 302 18.03 -5.20 -8.40
N GLU A 303 17.06 -5.19 -7.50
CA GLU A 303 17.14 -4.44 -6.24
C GLU A 303 18.09 -5.14 -5.25
N THR A 304 18.89 -4.33 -4.58
CA THR A 304 19.86 -4.71 -3.55
C THR A 304 19.40 -4.24 -2.18
N GLU A 305 20.12 -4.59 -1.11
CA GLU A 305 19.76 -4.14 0.25
C GLU A 305 19.64 -2.61 0.37
N GLU A 306 20.41 -1.83 -0.41
CA GLU A 306 20.36 -0.37 -0.42
C GLU A 306 19.05 0.20 -1.01
N ASP A 307 18.33 -0.59 -1.81
CA ASP A 307 17.07 -0.18 -2.44
C ASP A 307 15.85 -0.44 -1.54
N TYR A 308 16.00 -1.29 -0.50
CA TYR A 308 14.94 -1.63 0.43
C TYR A 308 14.96 -0.74 1.67
N LEU A 309 13.79 -0.35 2.15
CA LEU A 309 13.65 0.28 3.46
C LEU A 309 14.26 -0.61 4.55
N SER A 310 15.15 -0.04 5.35
CA SER A 310 15.56 -0.64 6.61
C SER A 310 14.39 -0.64 7.62
N PRO A 311 14.42 -1.51 8.64
CA PRO A 311 13.45 -1.46 9.73
C PRO A 311 13.31 -0.08 10.36
N LYS A 312 14.41 0.65 10.56
CA LYS A 312 14.40 2.00 11.15
C LYS A 312 13.63 2.98 10.25
N GLU A 313 13.94 3.02 8.97
CA GLU A 313 13.26 3.93 8.03
C GLU A 313 11.78 3.61 7.93
N LEU A 314 11.41 2.32 7.87
CA LEU A 314 10.02 1.90 7.83
C LEU A 314 9.25 2.29 9.11
N ILE A 315 9.83 2.09 10.29
CA ILE A 315 9.21 2.48 11.57
C ILE A 315 8.99 4.00 11.62
N VAL A 316 10.02 4.79 11.32
CA VAL A 316 9.94 6.26 11.33
C VAL A 316 8.89 6.77 10.34
N MET A 317 8.91 6.25 9.10
CA MET A 317 7.92 6.58 8.09
C MET A 317 6.50 6.22 8.54
N PHE A 318 6.33 5.04 9.13
CA PHE A 318 5.01 4.58 9.57
C PHE A 318 4.44 5.45 10.69
N ILE A 319 5.26 5.84 11.67
CA ILE A 319 4.88 6.78 12.72
C ILE A 319 4.46 8.13 12.13
N ASP A 320 5.23 8.68 11.17
CA ASP A 320 4.90 9.95 10.51
C ASP A 320 3.54 9.88 9.80
N ILE A 321 3.30 8.82 9.04
CA ILE A 321 2.01 8.56 8.37
C ILE A 321 0.86 8.55 9.38
N VAL A 322 0.98 7.77 10.46
CA VAL A 322 -0.10 7.59 11.44
C VAL A 322 -0.39 8.90 12.19
N SER A 323 0.65 9.66 12.54
CA SER A 323 0.51 10.97 13.19
C SER A 323 -0.26 12.00 12.37
N LYS A 324 -0.31 11.83 11.04
CA LYS A 324 -0.97 12.73 10.07
C LYS A 324 -2.30 12.18 9.54
N ASN A 325 -2.90 11.25 10.27
CA ASN A 325 -4.18 10.57 9.99
C ASN A 325 -4.11 9.46 8.93
N GLY A 326 -2.92 9.09 8.46
CA GLY A 326 -2.73 8.11 7.41
C GLY A 326 -2.85 6.66 7.89
N ASN A 327 -3.09 5.77 6.94
CA ASN A 327 -2.67 4.37 7.00
C ASN A 327 -1.45 4.17 6.09
N LEU A 328 -0.69 3.10 6.32
CA LEU A 328 0.32 2.59 5.40
C LEU A 328 -0.18 1.27 4.80
N LEU A 329 -0.26 1.22 3.48
CA LEU A 329 -0.42 -0.01 2.71
C LEU A 329 0.95 -0.36 2.11
N LEU A 330 1.73 -1.15 2.84
CA LEU A 330 3.09 -1.51 2.46
C LEU A 330 3.07 -2.69 1.49
N ASN A 331 3.65 -2.52 0.32
CA ASN A 331 3.66 -3.56 -0.70
C ASN A 331 4.83 -4.54 -0.55
N VAL A 332 4.51 -5.83 -0.63
CA VAL A 332 5.46 -6.90 -0.94
C VAL A 332 5.33 -7.33 -2.41
N GLY A 333 6.46 -7.69 -3.00
CA GLY A 333 6.55 -8.31 -4.32
C GLY A 333 7.04 -9.75 -4.17
N PRO A 334 6.16 -10.77 -4.14
CA PRO A 334 6.57 -12.17 -4.10
C PRO A 334 7.25 -12.61 -5.40
N MET A 335 8.15 -13.58 -5.26
CA MET A 335 8.72 -14.34 -6.39
C MET A 335 7.63 -15.18 -7.07
N ALA A 336 7.88 -15.69 -8.27
CA ALA A 336 6.88 -16.48 -9.02
C ALA A 336 6.32 -17.69 -8.26
N ASP A 337 7.08 -18.27 -7.34
CA ASP A 337 6.66 -19.40 -6.49
C ASP A 337 5.85 -18.98 -5.25
N GLY A 338 5.63 -17.68 -5.07
CA GLY A 338 4.91 -17.09 -3.95
C GLY A 338 5.78 -16.83 -2.71
N THR A 339 7.07 -17.15 -2.75
CA THR A 339 8.00 -16.83 -1.65
C THR A 339 8.26 -15.32 -1.61
N ILE A 340 8.20 -14.71 -0.42
CA ILE A 340 8.55 -13.30 -0.21
C ILE A 340 10.08 -13.20 0.00
N PRO A 341 10.82 -12.36 -0.75
CA PRO A 341 12.27 -12.24 -0.62
C PRO A 341 12.74 -11.84 0.80
N GLU A 342 13.88 -12.38 1.25
CA GLU A 342 14.39 -12.18 2.61
C GLU A 342 14.56 -10.70 3.00
N LEU A 343 15.01 -9.86 2.06
CA LEU A 343 15.16 -8.41 2.29
C LEU A 343 13.82 -7.73 2.62
N GLN A 344 12.73 -8.16 1.97
CA GLN A 344 11.38 -7.68 2.29
C GLN A 344 10.91 -8.21 3.64
N GLN A 345 11.21 -9.49 3.96
CA GLN A 345 10.89 -10.06 5.27
C GLN A 345 11.61 -9.33 6.42
N LYS A 346 12.88 -8.96 6.23
CA LYS A 346 13.67 -8.22 7.23
C LYS A 346 13.00 -6.91 7.64
N ALA A 347 12.53 -6.12 6.68
CA ALA A 347 11.82 -4.87 6.94
C ALA A 347 10.49 -5.12 7.70
N LEU A 348 9.71 -6.10 7.24
CA LEU A 348 8.43 -6.47 7.84
C LEU A 348 8.55 -6.96 9.27
N LEU A 349 9.48 -7.89 9.52
CA LEU A 349 9.72 -8.46 10.85
C LEU A 349 10.26 -7.41 11.80
N GLY A 350 11.19 -6.55 11.35
CA GLY A 350 11.70 -5.45 12.19
C GLY A 350 10.61 -4.44 12.58
N LEU A 351 9.69 -4.11 11.67
CA LEU A 351 8.50 -3.31 12.01
C LEU A 351 7.60 -4.06 13.01
N GLY A 352 7.38 -5.35 12.79
CA GLY A 352 6.60 -6.23 13.65
C GLY A 352 7.10 -6.27 15.11
N GLU A 353 8.39 -6.53 15.28
CA GLU A 353 9.06 -6.55 16.60
C GLU A 353 8.87 -5.21 17.35
N TRP A 354 8.98 -4.08 16.63
CA TRP A 354 8.72 -2.77 17.23
C TRP A 354 7.24 -2.59 17.63
N LEU A 355 6.31 -3.09 16.83
CA LEU A 355 4.86 -3.02 17.08
C LEU A 355 4.38 -3.96 18.20
N GLU A 356 5.08 -5.06 18.49
CA GLU A 356 4.76 -5.90 19.64
C GLU A 356 4.87 -5.12 20.96
N ILE A 357 5.83 -4.20 21.04
CA ILE A 357 6.05 -3.35 22.22
C ILE A 357 5.20 -2.08 22.14
N ASN A 358 5.21 -1.43 20.97
CA ASN A 358 4.71 -0.06 20.82
C ASN A 358 3.33 0.01 20.15
N GLY A 359 2.72 -1.10 19.76
CA GLY A 359 1.49 -1.13 18.96
C GLY A 359 0.31 -0.37 19.58
N GLU A 360 0.26 -0.21 20.91
CA GLU A 360 -0.81 0.58 21.55
C GLU A 360 -0.76 2.07 21.21
N SER A 361 0.42 2.61 20.83
CA SER A 361 0.57 4.00 20.37
C SER A 361 0.24 4.18 18.89
N ILE A 362 -0.10 3.10 18.19
CA ILE A 362 -0.43 3.11 16.76
C ILE A 362 -1.88 2.68 16.54
N TYR A 363 -2.25 1.48 16.98
CA TYR A 363 -3.54 0.90 16.67
C TYR A 363 -4.68 1.55 17.47
N GLY A 364 -5.69 2.02 16.74
CA GLY A 364 -6.83 2.74 17.31
C GLY A 364 -6.51 4.15 17.81
N THR A 365 -5.35 4.72 17.48
CA THR A 365 -5.05 6.13 17.80
C THR A 365 -5.62 7.07 16.75
N ARG A 366 -5.63 8.37 17.05
CA ARG A 366 -5.90 9.48 16.12
C ARG A 366 -4.73 10.47 16.19
N PRO A 367 -4.55 11.34 15.19
CA PRO A 367 -3.67 12.50 15.32
C PRO A 367 -3.98 13.27 16.60
N TRP A 368 -2.94 13.77 17.26
CA TRP A 368 -3.12 14.78 18.30
C TRP A 368 -3.33 16.17 17.65
N GLU A 369 -3.38 17.23 18.45
CA GLU A 369 -3.55 18.63 18.02
C GLU A 369 -2.52 19.09 16.97
N ARG A 370 -1.31 18.51 17.03
CA ARG A 370 -0.25 18.68 16.02
C ARG A 370 0.44 17.36 15.77
N ALA A 371 0.95 17.16 14.56
CA ALA A 371 1.68 15.94 14.20
C ALA A 371 3.14 15.98 14.65
N GLU A 372 3.78 17.15 14.63
CA GLU A 372 5.23 17.28 14.72
C GLU A 372 5.68 18.12 15.93
N GLY A 373 6.87 17.80 16.43
CA GLY A 373 7.55 18.52 17.51
C GLY A 373 9.03 18.16 17.53
N LYS A 374 9.80 18.74 18.46
CA LYS A 374 11.22 18.46 18.60
C LYS A 374 11.66 18.45 20.05
N THR A 375 12.81 17.83 20.30
CA THR A 375 13.55 17.96 21.57
C THR A 375 14.57 19.09 21.48
N SER A 376 15.15 19.49 22.62
CA SER A 376 16.30 20.41 22.67
C SER A 376 17.51 19.89 21.90
N ASP A 377 17.64 18.56 21.81
CA ASP A 377 18.73 17.86 21.11
C ASP A 377 18.38 17.55 19.65
N ALA A 378 17.39 18.25 19.09
CA ALA A 378 16.95 18.16 17.70
C ALA A 378 16.42 16.78 17.25
N ILE A 379 15.95 15.94 18.18
CA ILE A 379 15.23 14.72 17.84
C ILE A 379 13.82 15.09 17.40
N ASP A 380 13.44 14.64 16.20
CA ASP A 380 12.08 14.83 15.70
C ASP A 380 11.09 13.97 16.48
N LEU A 381 9.93 14.57 16.76
CA LEU A 381 8.85 13.95 17.49
C LEU A 381 7.62 13.79 16.60
N ARG A 382 6.84 12.75 16.89
CA ARG A 382 5.48 12.58 16.39
C ARG A 382 4.49 12.30 17.49
N PHE A 383 3.24 12.68 17.26
CA PHE A 383 2.19 12.57 18.26
C PHE A 383 1.00 11.77 17.75
N THR A 384 0.48 10.91 18.61
CA THR A 384 -0.76 10.17 18.41
C THR A 384 -1.50 10.12 19.74
N GLN A 385 -2.83 10.10 19.71
CA GLN A 385 -3.66 10.11 20.91
C GLN A 385 -4.68 8.98 20.88
N LYS A 386 -5.00 8.42 22.05
CA LYS A 386 -6.12 7.50 22.24
C LYS A 386 -6.84 7.80 23.54
N SER A 387 -8.08 8.29 23.44
CA SER A 387 -8.79 8.83 24.61
C SER A 387 -7.93 9.92 25.28
N GLU A 388 -7.78 9.90 26.61
CA GLU A 388 -6.96 10.84 27.38
C GLU A 388 -5.45 10.56 27.31
N ILE A 389 -5.01 9.50 26.61
CA ILE A 389 -3.59 9.11 26.55
C ILE A 389 -2.93 9.75 25.33
N LEU A 390 -1.93 10.58 25.57
CA LEU A 390 -1.03 11.09 24.53
C LEU A 390 0.19 10.19 24.42
N TYR A 391 0.54 9.80 23.20
CA TYR A 391 1.79 9.12 22.89
C TYR A 391 2.72 10.07 22.14
N ILE A 392 3.96 10.18 22.62
CA ILE A 392 5.02 10.97 22.01
C ILE A 392 6.08 10.00 21.50
N HIS A 393 6.27 9.97 20.19
CA HIS A 393 7.23 9.12 19.51
C HIS A 393 8.50 9.91 19.24
N LEU A 394 9.62 9.48 19.82
CA LEU A 394 10.95 9.96 19.49
C LEU A 394 11.45 9.20 18.27
N LEU A 395 11.68 9.91 17.17
CA LEU A 395 12.10 9.31 15.89
C LEU A 395 13.61 9.01 15.81
N ASP A 396 14.33 9.26 16.90
CA ASP A 396 15.71 8.83 17.06
C ASP A 396 16.06 8.58 18.52
N LYS A 397 17.24 7.99 18.74
CA LYS A 397 17.74 7.62 20.06
C LYS A 397 18.13 8.86 20.88
N PRO A 398 17.60 9.02 22.11
CA PRO A 398 18.07 10.05 23.02
C PRO A 398 19.52 9.79 23.45
N GLN A 399 20.38 10.79 23.28
CA GLN A 399 21.81 10.69 23.59
C GLN A 399 22.14 10.99 25.06
N GLN A 400 21.20 11.60 25.78
CA GLN A 400 21.37 12.02 27.17
C GLN A 400 20.33 11.36 28.08
N SER A 401 20.66 11.22 29.35
CA SER A 401 19.72 10.76 30.39
C SER A 401 18.66 11.80 30.73
N LYS A 402 18.82 13.04 30.27
CA LYS A 402 17.82 14.10 30.41
C LYS A 402 17.32 14.48 29.02
N LEU A 403 16.01 14.41 28.83
CA LEU A 403 15.32 14.77 27.59
C LEU A 403 14.48 16.01 27.84
N THR A 404 14.62 17.04 27.00
CA THR A 404 13.72 18.21 27.03
C THR A 404 12.87 18.22 25.77
N ILE A 405 11.55 18.11 25.94
CA ILE A 405 10.57 18.24 24.86
C ILE A 405 10.17 19.70 24.77
N LEU A 406 10.24 20.27 23.55
CA LEU A 406 9.98 21.68 23.32
C LEU A 406 8.50 21.96 23.07
N SER A 407 8.04 23.12 23.56
CA SER A 407 6.73 23.71 23.25
C SER A 407 5.57 22.73 23.48
N ILE A 408 5.54 22.07 24.64
CA ILE A 408 4.45 21.21 25.08
C ILE A 408 4.12 21.46 26.55
N THR A 409 2.82 21.49 26.87
CA THR A 409 2.33 21.63 28.24
C THR A 409 1.59 20.37 28.64
N LEU A 410 2.05 19.72 29.71
CA LEU A 410 1.48 18.48 30.24
C LEU A 410 0.90 18.72 31.65
N ALA A 411 0.15 19.81 31.83
CA ALA A 411 -0.33 20.27 33.14
C ALA A 411 -1.24 19.25 33.86
N GLU A 412 -1.99 18.46 33.09
CA GLU A 412 -2.91 17.45 33.62
C GLU A 412 -2.32 16.04 33.68
N ALA A 413 -1.08 15.86 33.19
CA ALA A 413 -0.43 14.56 33.20
C ALA A 413 -0.18 14.09 34.64
N LYS A 414 -0.61 12.88 34.94
CA LYS A 414 -0.41 12.23 36.25
C LYS A 414 0.88 11.43 36.25
N LYS A 415 1.26 10.86 35.11
CA LYS A 415 2.51 10.10 34.96
C LYS A 415 2.96 10.02 33.51
N ILE A 416 4.27 9.88 33.34
CA ILE A 416 4.92 9.59 32.07
C ILE A 416 5.57 8.21 32.18
N GLN A 417 5.39 7.37 31.16
CA GLN A 417 6.00 6.04 31.06
C GLN A 417 6.69 5.89 29.70
N VAL A 418 7.64 4.96 29.59
CA VAL A 418 8.15 4.51 28.28
C VAL A 418 7.51 3.15 27.97
N LEU A 419 6.98 2.98 26.76
CA LEU A 419 6.44 1.68 26.35
C LEU A 419 7.55 0.62 26.36
N GLY A 420 7.22 -0.58 26.85
CA GLY A 420 8.20 -1.65 27.06
C GLY A 420 9.07 -1.51 28.33
N TYR A 421 8.95 -0.42 29.09
CA TYR A 421 9.68 -0.21 30.34
C TYR A 421 8.76 -0.21 31.56
N LYS A 422 9.19 -0.88 32.64
CA LYS A 422 8.44 -0.90 33.91
C LYS A 422 8.82 0.30 34.77
N GLY A 423 7.88 1.23 34.96
CA GLY A 423 8.03 2.33 35.91
C GLY A 423 7.47 3.64 35.38
N ASN A 424 7.39 4.63 36.26
CA ASN A 424 7.08 6.00 35.88
C ASN A 424 8.38 6.80 35.79
N LEU A 425 8.47 7.70 34.83
CA LEU A 425 9.58 8.62 34.69
C LEU A 425 9.43 9.79 35.65
N THR A 426 10.57 10.32 36.10
CA THR A 426 10.63 11.62 36.77
C THR A 426 10.61 12.71 35.70
N TRP A 427 9.72 13.68 35.85
CA TRP A 427 9.57 14.78 34.91
C TRP A 427 9.13 16.06 35.62
N LYS A 428 9.30 17.21 34.96
CA LYS A 428 8.74 18.49 35.40
C LYS A 428 8.37 19.34 34.19
N GLN A 429 7.32 20.14 34.33
CA GLN A 429 7.03 21.25 33.43
C GLN A 429 8.02 22.39 33.70
N ASP A 430 8.67 22.91 32.66
CA ASP A 430 9.58 24.05 32.72
C ASP A 430 9.21 25.09 31.65
N GLY A 431 8.39 26.06 32.05
CA GLY A 431 7.76 26.99 31.12
C GLY A 431 6.91 26.26 30.08
N GLU A 432 7.19 26.50 28.80
CA GLU A 432 6.54 25.82 27.67
C GLU A 432 7.17 24.47 27.32
N ASN A 433 8.16 24.00 28.07
CA ASN A 433 8.87 22.76 27.80
C ASN A 433 8.62 21.72 28.90
N VAL A 434 8.93 20.45 28.61
CA VAL A 434 8.88 19.38 29.60
C VAL A 434 10.25 18.71 29.69
N GLU A 435 10.82 18.69 30.89
CA GLU A 435 12.06 17.97 31.18
C GLU A 435 11.74 16.58 31.73
N ILE A 436 12.36 15.55 31.17
CA ILE A 436 12.13 14.14 31.51
C ILE A 436 13.49 13.48 31.80
N SER A 437 13.56 12.73 32.90
CA SER A 437 14.72 11.89 33.22
C SER A 437 14.50 10.48 32.66
N LEU A 438 15.34 10.07 31.71
CA LEU A 438 15.32 8.75 31.08
C LEU A 438 16.21 7.75 31.84
N PRO A 439 15.74 6.50 32.05
CA PRO A 439 16.58 5.42 32.54
C PRO A 439 17.74 5.11 31.58
N LYS A 440 18.87 4.65 32.12
CA LYS A 440 20.08 4.34 31.32
C LYS A 440 19.81 3.24 30.28
N GLU A 441 18.91 2.32 30.58
CA GLU A 441 18.52 1.23 29.70
C GLU A 441 17.83 1.77 28.43
N ILE A 442 17.05 2.84 28.57
CA ILE A 442 16.35 3.49 27.45
C ILE A 442 17.31 4.31 26.60
N SER A 443 18.23 5.06 27.23
CA SER A 443 19.27 5.79 26.51
C SER A 443 20.26 4.86 25.78
N ASN A 444 20.34 3.59 26.18
CA ASN A 444 21.22 2.59 25.55
C ASN A 444 20.51 1.67 24.56
N SER A 445 19.18 1.68 24.47
CA SER A 445 18.41 0.83 23.55
C SER A 445 18.76 1.07 22.07
N ASP A 446 18.74 0.02 21.26
CA ASP A 446 18.89 0.09 19.80
C ASP A 446 17.55 0.20 19.06
N SER A 447 16.45 0.48 19.79
CA SER A 447 15.14 0.69 19.18
C SER A 447 15.18 1.88 18.21
N ALA A 448 14.63 1.68 17.01
CA ALA A 448 14.52 2.71 15.97
C ALA A 448 13.74 3.95 16.41
N ALA A 449 12.74 3.76 17.27
CA ALA A 449 11.94 4.83 17.87
C ALA A 449 11.53 4.45 19.30
N CYS A 450 11.52 5.44 20.20
CA CYS A 450 11.10 5.28 21.59
C CYS A 450 9.76 5.99 21.81
N VAL A 451 8.84 5.39 22.57
CA VAL A 451 7.50 5.94 22.77
C VAL A 451 7.27 6.28 24.23
N LEU A 452 6.99 7.56 24.49
CA LEU A 452 6.50 8.04 25.77
C LEU A 452 4.98 7.96 25.80
N LYS A 453 4.44 7.42 26.90
CA LYS A 453 3.00 7.36 27.18
C LYS A 453 2.67 8.33 28.31
N ILE A 454 1.85 9.32 28.01
CA ILE A 454 1.40 10.36 28.93
C ILE A 454 -0.02 10.00 29.39
N ILE A 455 -0.23 9.87 30.70
CA ILE A 455 -1.49 9.42 31.34
C ILE A 455 -1.99 10.45 32.34
#